data_AF-A0AAD2GX71-F1
#
_entry.id   AF-A0AAD2GX71-F1
#
_cell.length_a   1.000
_cell.length_b   1.000
_cell.length_c   1.000
_cell.angle_alpha   90.00
_cell.angle_beta   90.00
_cell.angle_gamma   90.00
#
_symmetry.space_group_name_H-M   'P 1'
#
loop_
_entity.id
_entity.type
_entity.pdbx_description
1 polymer ?
#
loop_
_entity_poly.entity_id
_entity_poly.type
_entity_poly.pdbx_seq_one_letter_code
_entity_poly.pdbx_strand_id
1 'polypeptide(L)'
;MSDAIPSTSQTPSNPHLGNLTPEQALKYTEFKSLCEKEGVYEPGKTRPSLTEGTLIRYLRARKYDPAEALHQLKDTEAWRKANKLDELYDSFDVNAYEDGRKVYHQWTGRRDLTGRPLYVYEISTIKDNMAAFERSSKIAAVPATDGSAPIPGKLRVLFALYENMSEYVLPLANAVPTRPNRDEPVFTTTHIVDLSNMSLMQYWNLKSHMQAASTLASAHYPETLERMFMVGTPSFFPTVWGWIKRWFDPVTTSKIFILSADEVKPTLLQHIRSEDIPKKYGGTLDWAFGDSPKVDEEIVKTAKGLSAENPLRGPVRWVKQADGTAKVVARGVADGKERNEVVAECSHT
;
A
#
# COMPACT_ATOMS: atom_id res chain seq x y z
N MET A 1 -42.19 12.65 13.57
CA MET A 1 -42.38 12.19 12.18
C MET A 1 -41.02 11.75 11.69
N SER A 2 -40.96 10.50 11.25
CA SER A 2 -39.74 9.75 10.90
C SER A 2 -39.40 10.06 9.46
N ASP A 3 -38.37 10.87 9.22
CA ASP A 3 -37.81 11.03 7.89
C ASP A 3 -36.63 10.07 7.73
N ALA A 4 -36.88 9.03 6.94
CA ALA A 4 -35.92 8.01 6.56
C ALA A 4 -34.75 8.64 5.80
N ILE A 5 -33.55 8.34 6.27
CA ILE A 5 -32.30 8.59 5.56
C ILE A 5 -32.36 7.80 4.24
N PRO A 6 -32.13 8.42 3.07
CA PRO A 6 -32.13 7.71 1.80
C PRO A 6 -31.02 6.64 1.82
N SER A 7 -31.41 5.40 1.52
CA SER A 7 -30.52 4.28 1.28
C SER A 7 -29.39 4.68 0.33
N THR A 8 -28.17 4.49 0.81
CA THR A 8 -26.89 4.61 0.11
C THR A 8 -26.96 4.15 -1.34
N SER A 9 -26.48 4.97 -2.28
CA SER A 9 -26.03 4.44 -3.56
C SER A 9 -24.80 3.56 -3.28
N GLN A 10 -25.01 2.25 -3.21
CA GLN A 10 -23.93 1.29 -3.18
C GLN A 10 -23.21 1.45 -4.51
N THR A 11 -22.05 2.10 -4.51
CA THR A 11 -21.09 1.94 -5.60
C THR A 11 -20.84 0.43 -5.72
N PRO A 12 -20.97 -0.19 -6.91
CA PRO A 12 -20.71 -1.61 -7.06
C PRO A 12 -19.35 -1.92 -6.43
N SER A 13 -19.32 -2.84 -5.46
CA SER A 13 -18.04 -3.26 -4.89
C SER A 13 -17.20 -3.85 -6.01
N ASN A 14 -15.93 -3.43 -6.11
CA ASN A 14 -15.02 -4.02 -7.08
C ASN A 14 -14.97 -5.54 -6.82
N PRO A 15 -15.09 -6.39 -7.85
CA PRO A 15 -15.11 -7.83 -7.63
C PRO A 15 -13.86 -8.27 -6.84
N HIS A 16 -14.10 -9.01 -5.77
CA HIS A 16 -13.10 -9.59 -4.87
C HIS A 16 -13.41 -11.08 -4.71
N LEU A 17 -12.52 -11.86 -4.09
CA LEU A 17 -12.68 -13.32 -3.99
C LEU A 17 -14.07 -13.75 -3.48
N GLY A 18 -14.62 -13.03 -2.49
CA GLY A 18 -15.96 -13.27 -1.95
C GLY A 18 -17.16 -12.78 -2.81
N ASN A 19 -16.93 -12.14 -3.95
CA ASN A 19 -17.97 -11.57 -4.82
C ASN A 19 -17.61 -11.69 -6.32
N LEU A 20 -16.97 -12.79 -6.71
CA LEU A 20 -16.71 -13.09 -8.12
C LEU A 20 -17.98 -13.61 -8.79
N THR A 21 -18.22 -13.20 -10.03
CA THR A 21 -19.23 -13.88 -10.87
C THR A 21 -18.80 -15.33 -11.15
N PRO A 22 -19.72 -16.24 -11.53
CA PRO A 22 -19.35 -17.61 -11.89
C PRO A 22 -18.25 -17.67 -12.97
N GLU A 23 -18.31 -16.79 -13.96
CA GLU A 23 -17.28 -16.67 -15.00
C GLU A 23 -15.93 -16.22 -14.43
N GLN A 24 -15.91 -15.20 -13.58
CA GLN A 24 -14.69 -14.72 -12.93
C GLN A 24 -14.08 -15.78 -12.01
N ALA A 25 -14.91 -16.57 -11.31
CA ALA A 25 -14.46 -17.67 -10.46
C ALA A 25 -13.80 -18.80 -11.28
N LEU A 26 -14.34 -19.11 -12.46
CA LEU A 26 -13.70 -20.03 -13.40
C LEU A 26 -12.34 -19.51 -13.88
N LYS A 27 -12.27 -18.23 -14.26
CA LYS A 27 -11.00 -17.57 -14.66
C LYS A 27 -9.98 -17.54 -13.53
N TYR A 28 -10.42 -17.31 -12.30
CA TYR A 28 -9.54 -17.38 -11.12
C TYR A 28 -9.00 -18.79 -10.90
N THR A 29 -9.86 -19.81 -11.01
CA THR A 29 -9.45 -21.21 -10.86
C THR A 29 -8.45 -21.63 -11.95
N GLU A 30 -8.71 -21.24 -13.20
CA GLU A 30 -7.80 -21.43 -14.33
C GLU A 30 -6.44 -20.77 -14.06
N PHE A 31 -6.45 -19.50 -13.68
CA PHE A 31 -5.24 -18.72 -13.39
C PHE A 31 -4.42 -19.32 -12.24
N LYS A 32 -5.07 -19.71 -11.14
CA LYS A 32 -4.40 -20.34 -9.99
C LYS A 32 -3.72 -21.65 -10.40
N SER A 33 -4.42 -22.50 -11.16
CA SER A 33 -3.87 -23.76 -11.69
C SER A 33 -2.65 -23.52 -12.59
N LEU A 34 -2.70 -22.50 -13.44
CA LEU A 34 -1.56 -22.09 -14.27
C LEU A 34 -0.36 -21.66 -13.42
N CYS A 35 -0.59 -20.87 -12.36
CA CYS A 35 0.49 -20.44 -11.46
C CYS A 35 1.14 -21.61 -10.70
N GLU A 36 0.33 -22.58 -10.27
CA GLU A 36 0.82 -23.80 -9.60
C GLU A 36 1.62 -24.68 -10.57
N LYS A 37 1.12 -24.88 -11.79
CA LYS A 37 1.82 -25.64 -12.84
C LYS A 37 3.18 -25.04 -13.22
N GLU A 38 3.27 -23.72 -13.28
CA GLU A 38 4.51 -23.01 -13.60
C GLU A 38 5.44 -22.83 -12.40
N GLY A 39 5.03 -23.29 -11.20
CA GLY A 39 5.81 -23.17 -9.97
C GLY A 39 5.97 -21.74 -9.44
N VAL A 40 5.13 -20.81 -9.90
CA VAL A 40 5.14 -19.41 -9.48
C VAL A 40 4.36 -19.22 -8.18
N TYR A 41 3.33 -20.05 -7.98
CA TYR A 41 2.52 -20.05 -6.77
C TYR A 41 2.41 -21.45 -6.18
N GLU A 42 2.61 -21.57 -4.88
CA GLU A 42 2.32 -22.79 -4.13
C GLU A 42 1.75 -22.41 -2.76
N PRO A 43 0.51 -22.81 -2.43
CA PRO A 43 -0.11 -22.51 -1.15
C PRO A 43 0.79 -22.87 0.03
N GLY A 44 1.11 -21.88 0.86
CA GLY A 44 1.89 -22.07 2.08
C GLY A 44 3.41 -22.17 1.90
N LYS A 45 3.93 -22.26 0.66
CA LYS A 45 5.38 -22.27 0.39
C LYS A 45 5.89 -20.98 -0.25
N THR A 46 5.01 -20.18 -0.84
CA THR A 46 5.36 -18.86 -1.38
C THR A 46 5.64 -17.86 -0.27
N ARG A 47 6.29 -16.74 -0.64
CA ARG A 47 6.49 -15.61 0.27
C ARG A 47 5.16 -15.11 0.86
N PRO A 48 5.14 -14.56 2.08
CA PRO A 48 3.91 -14.16 2.76
C PRO A 48 3.04 -13.16 1.97
N SER A 49 3.65 -12.25 1.20
CA SER A 49 2.88 -11.33 0.34
C SER A 49 2.26 -11.96 -0.91
N LEU A 50 2.70 -13.14 -1.35
CA LEU A 50 2.13 -13.82 -2.51
C LEU A 50 1.00 -14.75 -2.06
N THR A 51 -0.16 -14.14 -1.82
CA THR A 51 -1.40 -14.78 -1.35
C THR A 51 -2.43 -14.91 -2.47
N GLU A 52 -3.56 -15.55 -2.20
CA GLU A 52 -4.73 -15.52 -3.09
C GLU A 52 -5.23 -14.10 -3.38
N GLY A 53 -5.14 -13.20 -2.39
CA GLY A 53 -5.38 -11.77 -2.56
C GLY A 53 -4.41 -11.13 -3.56
N THR A 54 -3.18 -11.63 -3.66
CA THR A 54 -2.23 -11.21 -4.70
C THR A 54 -2.61 -11.77 -6.06
N LEU A 55 -2.99 -13.05 -6.16
CA LEU A 55 -3.41 -13.64 -7.42
C LEU A 55 -4.60 -12.88 -8.04
N ILE A 56 -5.65 -12.61 -7.26
CA ILE A 56 -6.83 -11.91 -7.79
C ILE A 56 -6.50 -10.49 -8.28
N ARG A 57 -5.53 -9.80 -7.67
CA ARG A 57 -5.06 -8.47 -8.13
C ARG A 57 -4.44 -8.54 -9.52
N TYR A 58 -3.58 -9.53 -9.78
CA TYR A 58 -2.98 -9.74 -11.10
C TYR A 58 -4.04 -10.09 -12.14
N LEU A 59 -4.96 -10.98 -11.79
CA LEU A 59 -6.05 -11.37 -12.68
C LEU A 59 -6.95 -10.17 -13.04
N ARG A 60 -7.30 -9.33 -12.06
CA ARG A 60 -8.07 -8.10 -12.28
C ARG A 60 -7.33 -7.10 -13.17
N ALA A 61 -6.04 -6.89 -12.93
CA ALA A 61 -5.21 -5.98 -13.71
C ALA A 61 -5.07 -6.39 -15.19
N ARG A 62 -5.35 -7.65 -15.49
CA ARG A 62 -5.42 -8.20 -16.85
C ARG A 62 -6.83 -8.57 -17.28
N LYS A 63 -7.84 -7.92 -16.68
CA LYS A 63 -9.26 -8.02 -17.08
C LYS A 63 -9.76 -9.47 -17.11
N TYR A 64 -9.34 -10.28 -16.14
CA TYR A 64 -9.66 -11.70 -16.03
C TYR A 64 -9.12 -12.58 -17.16
N ASP A 65 -8.04 -12.16 -17.82
CA ASP A 65 -7.23 -13.00 -18.71
C ASP A 65 -6.16 -13.78 -17.89
N PRO A 66 -6.27 -15.12 -17.76
CA PRO A 66 -5.34 -15.91 -16.96
C PRO A 66 -3.93 -15.97 -17.53
N ALA A 67 -3.77 -15.96 -18.86
CA ALA A 67 -2.46 -16.08 -19.51
C ALA A 67 -1.66 -14.78 -19.34
N GLU A 68 -2.31 -13.64 -19.58
CA GLU A 68 -1.69 -12.33 -19.38
C GLU A 68 -1.40 -12.05 -17.90
N ALA A 69 -2.29 -12.48 -16.99
CA ALA A 69 -2.06 -12.38 -15.54
C ALA A 69 -0.84 -13.21 -15.11
N LEU A 70 -0.69 -14.43 -15.63
CA LEU A 70 0.46 -15.29 -15.38
C LEU A 70 1.75 -14.65 -15.90
N HIS A 71 1.70 -14.13 -17.12
CA HIS A 71 2.83 -13.43 -17.71
C HIS A 71 3.30 -12.25 -16.83
N GLN A 72 2.37 -11.38 -16.44
CA GLN A 72 2.70 -10.25 -15.56
C GLN A 72 3.24 -10.71 -14.20
N LEU A 73 2.68 -11.78 -13.61
CA LEU A 73 3.17 -12.31 -12.34
C LEU A 73 4.60 -12.87 -12.48
N LYS A 74 4.88 -13.63 -13.54
CA LYS A 74 6.22 -14.15 -13.85
C LYS A 74 7.23 -13.02 -14.04
N ASP A 75 6.85 -11.97 -14.76
CA ASP A 75 7.68 -10.78 -14.94
C ASP A 75 8.01 -10.11 -13.60
N THR A 76 7.03 -10.02 -12.69
CA THR A 76 7.28 -9.50 -11.34
C THR A 76 8.23 -10.39 -10.56
N GLU A 77 8.04 -11.70 -10.54
CA GLU A 77 8.94 -12.61 -9.81
C GLU A 77 10.36 -12.58 -10.36
N ALA A 78 10.51 -12.52 -11.69
CA ALA A 78 11.80 -12.34 -12.34
C ALA A 78 12.43 -11.00 -11.96
N TRP A 79 11.69 -9.88 -12.04
CA TRP A 79 12.16 -8.55 -11.67
C TRP A 79 12.59 -8.47 -10.21
N ARG A 80 11.82 -9.06 -9.29
CA ARG A 80 12.17 -9.11 -7.86
C ARG A 80 13.47 -9.85 -7.62
N LYS A 81 13.64 -11.01 -8.24
CA LYS A 81 14.85 -11.83 -8.14
C LYS A 81 16.05 -11.11 -8.75
N ALA A 82 15.87 -10.55 -9.95
CA ALA A 82 16.88 -9.77 -10.65
C ALA A 82 17.41 -8.65 -9.75
N ASN A 83 16.51 -7.83 -9.20
CA ASN A 83 16.85 -6.69 -8.35
C ASN A 83 17.13 -7.05 -6.89
N LYS A 84 17.13 -8.34 -6.55
CA LYS A 84 17.28 -8.87 -5.19
C LYS A 84 16.45 -8.10 -4.16
N LEU A 85 15.17 -7.91 -4.46
CA LEU A 85 14.30 -7.02 -3.69
C LEU A 85 14.20 -7.44 -2.22
N ASP A 86 14.20 -8.74 -1.93
CA ASP A 86 14.15 -9.25 -0.57
C ASP A 86 15.41 -8.87 0.23
N GLU A 87 16.60 -8.98 -0.38
CA GLU A 87 17.87 -8.54 0.21
C GLU A 87 17.88 -7.03 0.43
N LEU A 88 17.45 -6.26 -0.58
CA LEU A 88 17.32 -4.80 -0.48
C LEU A 88 16.43 -4.40 0.72
N TYR A 89 15.30 -5.08 0.91
CA TYR A 89 14.40 -4.79 2.03
C TYR A 89 15.00 -5.20 3.37
N ASP A 90 15.59 -6.40 3.46
CA ASP A 90 16.13 -6.93 4.70
C ASP A 90 17.40 -6.23 5.17
N SER A 91 18.16 -5.61 4.25
CA SER A 91 19.37 -4.85 4.55
C SER A 91 19.17 -3.33 4.49
N PHE A 92 17.93 -2.85 4.40
CA PHE A 92 17.66 -1.42 4.24
C PHE A 92 18.08 -0.62 5.48
N ASP A 93 18.78 0.49 5.31
CA ASP A 93 19.14 1.35 6.44
C ASP A 93 17.89 1.96 7.09
N VAL A 94 17.72 1.76 8.40
CA VAL A 94 16.50 2.15 9.13
C VAL A 94 16.30 3.67 9.11
N ASN A 95 17.38 4.46 9.23
CA ASN A 95 17.24 5.92 9.22
C ASN A 95 16.89 6.43 7.82
N ALA A 96 17.49 5.87 6.77
CA ALA A 96 17.15 6.17 5.39
C ALA A 96 15.71 5.80 5.05
N TYR A 97 15.19 4.70 5.60
CA TYR A 97 13.78 4.32 5.49
C TYR A 97 12.87 5.35 6.17
N GLU A 98 13.15 5.70 7.42
CA GLU A 98 12.33 6.65 8.21
C GLU A 98 12.35 8.07 7.65
N ASP A 99 13.47 8.50 7.08
CA ASP A 99 13.56 9.76 6.38
C ASP A 99 12.86 9.69 5.03
N GLY A 100 13.11 8.61 4.27
CA GLY A 100 12.54 8.41 2.95
C GLY A 100 11.02 8.32 2.94
N ARG A 101 10.38 7.73 3.97
CA ARG A 101 8.91 7.65 4.02
C ARG A 101 8.22 9.01 4.07
N LYS A 102 8.93 10.07 4.49
CA LYS A 102 8.42 11.44 4.56
C LYS A 102 8.18 12.08 3.19
N VAL A 103 8.60 11.43 2.10
CA VAL A 103 8.34 11.91 0.73
C VAL A 103 7.31 11.07 -0.02
N TYR A 104 6.69 10.09 0.64
CA TYR A 104 5.72 9.17 0.06
C TYR A 104 4.49 9.02 0.95
N HIS A 105 3.55 8.18 0.49
CA HIS A 105 2.36 7.80 1.25
C HIS A 105 2.76 7.08 2.55
N GLN A 106 2.13 7.46 3.65
CA GLN A 106 2.39 6.90 4.98
C GLN A 106 1.13 6.29 5.56
N TRP A 107 1.24 5.09 6.10
CA TRP A 107 0.16 4.49 6.86
C TRP A 107 -0.04 5.23 8.17
N THR A 108 -1.28 5.64 8.47
CA THR A 108 -1.60 6.36 9.72
C THR A 108 -1.66 5.45 10.94
N GLY A 109 -1.58 4.13 10.77
CA GLY A 109 -1.91 3.15 11.80
C GLY A 109 -3.40 2.80 11.85
N ARG A 110 -4.23 3.52 11.11
CA ARG A 110 -5.70 3.37 11.10
C ARG A 110 -6.18 2.73 9.79
N ARG A 111 -7.50 2.56 9.69
CA ARG A 111 -8.19 1.86 8.59
C ARG A 111 -9.48 2.57 8.22
N ASP A 112 -10.00 2.26 7.04
CA ASP A 112 -11.35 2.62 6.63
C ASP A 112 -12.41 1.69 7.24
N LEU A 113 -13.70 1.98 7.00
CA LEU A 113 -14.85 1.21 7.49
C LEU A 113 -14.90 -0.23 6.99
N THR A 114 -14.07 -0.61 6.00
CA THR A 114 -13.95 -1.98 5.48
C THR A 114 -12.67 -2.68 5.96
N GLY A 115 -11.91 -2.03 6.84
CA GLY A 115 -10.66 -2.55 7.39
C GLY A 115 -9.43 -2.33 6.51
N ARG A 116 -9.54 -1.56 5.41
CA ARG A 116 -8.38 -1.28 4.55
C ARG A 116 -7.50 -0.21 5.18
N PRO A 117 -6.16 -0.41 5.22
CA PRO A 117 -5.24 0.56 5.79
C PRO A 117 -5.41 1.97 5.19
N LEU A 118 -5.44 2.98 6.06
CA LEU A 118 -5.52 4.38 5.67
C LEU A 118 -4.12 4.99 5.50
N TYR A 119 -3.82 5.43 4.29
CA TYR A 119 -2.59 6.12 3.93
C TYR A 119 -2.85 7.61 3.71
N VAL A 120 -1.89 8.45 4.09
CA VAL A 120 -1.88 9.89 3.82
C VAL A 120 -0.62 10.24 3.04
N TYR A 121 -0.73 11.15 2.08
CA TYR A 121 0.40 11.72 1.34
C TYR A 121 0.27 13.22 1.19
N GLU A 122 1.17 13.97 1.82
CA GLU A 122 1.23 15.43 1.69
C GLU A 122 2.34 15.85 0.72
N ILE A 123 1.97 16.21 -0.51
CA ILE A 123 2.95 16.43 -1.58
C ILE A 123 3.83 17.66 -1.32
N SER A 124 3.27 18.70 -0.69
CA SER A 124 4.01 19.94 -0.40
C SER A 124 5.21 19.72 0.52
N THR A 125 5.17 18.70 1.37
CA THR A 125 6.25 18.37 2.33
C THR A 125 7.50 17.81 1.65
N ILE A 126 7.46 17.41 0.38
CA ILE A 126 8.65 16.92 -0.34
C ILE A 126 9.74 17.98 -0.34
N LYS A 127 9.39 19.26 -0.51
CA LYS A 127 10.35 20.37 -0.49
C LYS A 127 11.13 20.40 0.83
N ASP A 128 10.44 20.19 1.93
CA ASP A 128 11.03 20.25 3.28
C ASP A 128 11.82 18.97 3.61
N ASN A 129 11.55 17.89 2.86
CA ASN A 129 12.20 16.60 3.00
C ASN A 129 13.18 16.28 1.84
N MET A 130 13.64 17.30 1.10
CA MET A 130 14.57 17.09 -0.02
C MET A 130 15.88 16.45 0.42
N ALA A 131 16.40 16.78 1.60
CA ALA A 131 17.59 16.12 2.15
C ALA A 131 17.36 14.61 2.38
N ALA A 132 16.17 14.24 2.89
CA ALA A 132 15.76 12.85 3.03
C ALA A 132 15.64 12.15 1.67
N PHE A 133 15.05 12.83 0.68
CA PHE A 133 14.95 12.35 -0.71
C PHE A 133 16.32 12.13 -1.37
N GLU A 134 17.28 13.01 -1.11
CA GLU A 134 18.64 12.87 -1.62
C GLU A 134 19.37 11.72 -0.93
N ARG A 135 19.24 11.58 0.40
CA ARG A 135 19.81 10.45 1.13
C ARG A 135 19.26 9.12 0.64
N SER A 136 17.94 9.02 0.46
CA SER A 136 17.32 7.81 -0.07
C SER A 136 17.81 7.45 -1.47
N SER A 137 18.13 8.45 -2.30
CA SER A 137 18.70 8.22 -3.63
C SER A 137 20.11 7.62 -3.62
N LYS A 138 20.84 7.80 -2.50
CA LYS A 138 22.22 7.33 -2.29
C LYS A 138 22.31 5.93 -1.66
N ILE A 139 21.18 5.32 -1.31
CA ILE A 139 21.13 3.92 -0.87
C ILE A 139 21.87 3.08 -1.91
N ALA A 140 22.73 2.13 -1.50
CA ALA A 140 23.51 1.35 -2.46
C ALA A 140 22.60 0.66 -3.48
N ALA A 141 23.02 0.65 -4.75
CA ALA A 141 22.35 -0.17 -5.74
C ALA A 141 22.64 -1.63 -5.41
N VAL A 142 21.62 -2.47 -5.35
CA VAL A 142 21.83 -3.90 -5.46
C VAL A 142 21.93 -4.22 -6.95
N PRO A 143 23.10 -4.64 -7.47
CA PRO A 143 23.24 -4.90 -8.90
C PRO A 143 22.27 -6.00 -9.32
N ALA A 144 21.59 -5.79 -10.44
CA ALA A 144 20.68 -6.80 -10.95
C ALA A 144 21.47 -8.05 -11.38
N THR A 145 20.98 -9.23 -11.00
CA THR A 145 21.69 -10.49 -11.24
C THR A 145 21.66 -10.95 -12.71
N ASP A 146 20.74 -10.43 -13.51
CA ASP A 146 20.52 -10.77 -14.92
C ASP A 146 20.98 -9.69 -15.90
N GLY A 147 21.64 -8.64 -15.41
CA GLY A 147 22.07 -7.49 -16.22
C GLY A 147 20.94 -6.49 -16.55
N SER A 148 19.73 -6.68 -16.03
CA SER A 148 18.66 -5.67 -16.13
C SER A 148 19.03 -4.37 -15.41
N ALA A 149 18.35 -3.28 -15.77
CA ALA A 149 18.59 -1.99 -15.12
C ALA A 149 18.17 -2.09 -13.64
N PRO A 150 19.05 -1.74 -12.68
CA PRO A 150 18.70 -1.77 -11.27
C PRO A 150 17.60 -0.75 -10.97
N ILE A 151 16.82 -1.00 -9.93
CA ILE A 151 15.86 -0.03 -9.39
C ILE A 151 16.57 1.34 -9.22
N PRO A 152 16.05 2.42 -9.83
CA PRO A 152 16.61 3.75 -9.67
C PRO A 152 16.70 4.13 -8.19
N GLY A 153 17.83 4.70 -7.75
CA GLY A 153 18.07 4.99 -6.33
C GLY A 153 16.92 5.77 -5.67
N LYS A 154 16.40 6.78 -6.38
CA LYS A 154 15.26 7.60 -5.94
C LYS A 154 13.97 6.80 -5.70
N LEU A 155 13.84 5.59 -6.24
CA LEU A 155 12.64 4.75 -6.10
C LEU A 155 12.85 3.59 -5.11
N ARG A 156 14.06 3.35 -4.59
CA ARG A 156 14.31 2.23 -3.67
C ARG A 156 13.50 2.30 -2.39
N VAL A 157 13.38 3.51 -1.82
CA VAL A 157 12.48 3.73 -0.67
C VAL A 157 11.04 3.42 -1.03
N LEU A 158 10.56 3.86 -2.20
CA LEU A 158 9.19 3.55 -2.63
C LEU A 158 8.95 2.04 -2.63
N PHE A 159 9.87 1.24 -3.17
CA PHE A 159 9.73 -0.22 -3.14
C PHE A 159 9.84 -0.81 -1.74
N ALA A 160 10.72 -0.29 -0.88
CA ALA A 160 10.72 -0.70 0.51
C ALA A 160 9.38 -0.41 1.21
N LEU A 161 8.72 0.71 0.89
CA LEU A 161 7.38 1.00 1.42
C LEU A 161 6.31 0.07 0.84
N TYR A 162 6.40 -0.30 -0.45
CA TYR A 162 5.53 -1.31 -1.04
C TYR A 162 5.72 -2.68 -0.40
N GLU A 163 6.96 -3.08 -0.11
CA GLU A 163 7.26 -4.31 0.63
C GLU A 163 6.72 -4.24 2.06
N ASN A 164 6.84 -3.10 2.75
CA ASN A 164 6.22 -2.93 4.06
C ASN A 164 4.69 -3.05 3.99
N MET A 165 4.06 -2.45 2.98
CA MET A 165 2.63 -2.55 2.77
C MET A 165 2.20 -4.00 2.54
N SER A 166 2.90 -4.73 1.66
CA SER A 166 2.52 -6.09 1.24
C SER A 166 2.91 -7.18 2.25
N GLU A 167 4.09 -7.06 2.87
CA GLU A 167 4.64 -8.05 3.80
C GLU A 167 4.27 -7.77 5.26
N TYR A 168 3.73 -6.58 5.58
CA TYR A 168 3.37 -6.21 6.95
C TYR A 168 1.98 -5.60 7.13
N VAL A 169 1.68 -4.47 6.48
CA VAL A 169 0.46 -3.72 6.78
C VAL A 169 -0.81 -4.46 6.34
N LEU A 170 -0.81 -5.03 5.13
CA LEU A 170 -1.95 -5.79 4.61
C LEU A 170 -2.17 -7.11 5.39
N PRO A 171 -1.14 -7.93 5.70
CA PRO A 171 -1.31 -9.06 6.60
C PRO A 171 -1.86 -8.66 7.98
N LEU A 172 -1.37 -7.57 8.57
CA LEU A 172 -1.87 -7.07 9.85
C LEU A 172 -3.34 -6.68 9.79
N ALA A 173 -3.76 -6.00 8.72
CA ALA A 173 -5.17 -5.66 8.52
C ALA A 173 -6.05 -6.92 8.45
N ASN A 174 -5.59 -7.99 7.78
CA ASN A 174 -6.30 -9.26 7.71
C ASN A 174 -6.36 -10.02 9.04
N ALA A 175 -5.32 -9.90 9.87
CA ALA A 175 -5.23 -10.59 11.15
C ALA A 175 -6.18 -10.02 12.23
N VAL A 176 -6.73 -8.80 12.04
CA VAL A 176 -7.59 -8.14 13.03
C VAL A 176 -8.94 -8.84 13.14
N PRO A 177 -9.29 -9.47 14.28
CA PRO A 177 -10.48 -10.33 14.38
C PRO A 177 -11.81 -9.59 14.25
N THR A 178 -11.85 -8.32 14.65
CA THR A 178 -13.04 -7.46 14.62
C THR A 178 -13.24 -6.76 13.28
N ARG A 179 -12.39 -7.05 12.28
CA ARG A 179 -12.49 -6.44 10.96
C ARG A 179 -13.85 -6.79 10.31
N PRO A 180 -14.57 -5.81 9.73
CA PRO A 180 -15.79 -6.09 8.97
C PRO A 180 -15.49 -6.88 7.70
N ASN A 181 -16.47 -7.64 7.21
CA ASN A 181 -16.37 -8.48 6.01
C ASN A 181 -15.16 -9.42 6.03
N ARG A 182 -15.00 -10.19 7.13
CA ARG A 182 -13.85 -11.10 7.30
C ARG A 182 -13.68 -12.12 6.19
N ASP A 183 -14.78 -12.51 5.55
CA ASP A 183 -14.78 -13.44 4.42
C ASP A 183 -14.14 -12.84 3.15
N GLU A 184 -13.92 -11.52 3.12
CA GLU A 184 -13.17 -10.83 2.08
C GLU A 184 -11.79 -10.42 2.60
N PRO A 185 -10.69 -10.99 2.07
CA PRO A 185 -9.34 -10.54 2.40
C PRO A 185 -9.08 -9.08 1.95
N VAL A 186 -8.39 -8.32 2.78
CA VAL A 186 -7.88 -6.98 2.47
C VAL A 186 -6.58 -7.09 1.70
N PHE A 187 -6.56 -6.61 0.46
CA PHE A 187 -5.35 -6.53 -0.38
C PHE A 187 -5.17 -5.15 -1.04
N THR A 188 -6.03 -4.20 -0.67
CA THR A 188 -6.03 -2.82 -1.15
C THR A 188 -5.95 -1.83 0.01
N THR A 189 -5.65 -0.58 -0.33
CA THR A 189 -5.43 0.53 0.61
C THR A 189 -6.28 1.74 0.23
N THR A 190 -6.64 2.54 1.23
CA THR A 190 -7.40 3.79 1.07
C THR A 190 -6.47 4.97 1.33
N HIS A 191 -6.48 5.97 0.45
CA HIS A 191 -5.50 7.06 0.46
C HIS A 191 -6.17 8.43 0.59
N ILE A 192 -5.58 9.32 1.37
CA ILE A 192 -5.83 10.76 1.33
C ILE A 192 -4.57 11.42 0.75
N VAL A 193 -4.70 12.09 -0.40
CA VAL A 193 -3.60 12.80 -1.06
C VAL A 193 -3.88 14.29 -0.97
N ASP A 194 -3.03 14.98 -0.21
CA ASP A 194 -3.16 16.39 0.05
C ASP A 194 -2.23 17.20 -0.86
N LEU A 195 -2.86 17.98 -1.74
CA LEU A 195 -2.20 18.86 -2.68
C LEU A 195 -2.14 20.31 -2.19
N SER A 196 -2.56 20.57 -0.96
CA SER A 196 -2.50 21.91 -0.37
C SER A 196 -1.07 22.42 -0.41
N ASN A 197 -0.92 23.71 -0.76
CA ASN A 197 0.36 24.40 -0.86
C ASN A 197 1.32 23.83 -1.93
N MET A 198 0.84 22.97 -2.82
CA MET A 198 1.62 22.52 -3.97
C MET A 198 1.67 23.62 -5.04
N SER A 199 2.86 24.05 -5.41
CA SER A 199 3.06 24.94 -6.56
C SER A 199 3.10 24.17 -7.87
N LEU A 200 2.69 24.82 -8.96
CA LEU A 200 2.75 24.24 -10.31
C LEU A 200 4.18 23.82 -10.69
N MET A 201 5.18 24.63 -10.32
CA MET A 201 6.60 24.31 -10.54
C MET A 201 7.04 23.05 -9.78
N GLN A 202 6.64 22.90 -8.51
CA GLN A 202 6.92 21.67 -7.76
C GLN A 202 6.30 20.45 -8.44
N TYR A 203 5.08 20.56 -8.96
CA TYR A 203 4.44 19.47 -9.71
C TYR A 203 5.27 19.06 -10.92
N TRP A 204 5.70 20.02 -11.75
CA TRP A 204 6.50 19.72 -12.93
C TRP A 204 7.85 19.09 -12.59
N ASN A 205 8.49 19.52 -11.50
CA ASN A 205 9.74 18.93 -11.02
C ASN A 205 9.54 17.48 -10.55
N LEU A 206 8.37 17.13 -10.02
CA LEU A 206 8.05 15.80 -9.52
C LEU A 206 7.42 14.88 -10.59
N LYS A 207 6.92 15.44 -11.70
CA LYS A 207 6.15 14.70 -12.71
C LYS A 207 6.87 13.45 -13.21
N SER A 208 8.15 13.55 -13.57
CA SER A 208 8.90 12.39 -14.12
C SER A 208 9.09 11.29 -13.06
N HIS A 209 9.33 11.69 -11.81
CA HIS A 209 9.48 10.78 -10.69
C HIS A 209 8.18 10.06 -10.38
N MET A 210 7.07 10.81 -10.29
CA MET A 210 5.73 10.23 -10.15
C MET A 210 5.46 9.27 -11.31
N GLN A 211 5.76 9.70 -12.55
CA GLN A 211 5.55 8.89 -13.75
C GLN A 211 6.24 7.51 -13.66
N ALA A 212 7.54 7.52 -13.31
CA ALA A 212 8.30 6.29 -13.13
C ALA A 212 7.76 5.43 -11.97
N ALA A 213 7.39 6.07 -10.86
CA ALA A 213 6.83 5.39 -9.69
C ALA A 213 5.55 4.61 -10.02
N SER A 214 4.55 5.24 -10.67
CA SER A 214 3.31 4.50 -10.98
C SER A 214 3.45 3.53 -12.16
N THR A 215 4.34 3.77 -13.13
CA THR A 215 4.64 2.75 -14.15
C THR A 215 5.15 1.47 -13.50
N LEU A 216 6.13 1.56 -12.60
CA LEU A 216 6.66 0.37 -11.93
C LEU A 216 5.67 -0.24 -10.92
N ALA A 217 4.92 0.60 -10.19
CA ALA A 217 3.86 0.10 -9.31
C ALA A 217 2.78 -0.65 -10.10
N SER A 218 2.38 -0.16 -11.28
CA SER A 218 1.39 -0.85 -12.14
C SER A 218 1.93 -2.16 -12.70
N ALA A 219 3.25 -2.24 -12.95
CA ALA A 219 3.91 -3.46 -13.40
C ALA A 219 3.96 -4.52 -12.28
N HIS A 220 4.38 -4.15 -11.07
CA HIS A 220 4.77 -5.12 -10.03
C HIS A 220 3.86 -5.17 -8.79
N TYR A 221 3.06 -4.13 -8.56
CA TYR A 221 2.10 -4.02 -7.46
C TYR A 221 0.72 -3.62 -7.99
N PRO A 222 0.15 -4.39 -8.96
CA PRO A 222 -1.12 -4.03 -9.55
C PRO A 222 -2.26 -4.07 -8.54
N GLU A 223 -3.29 -3.25 -8.76
CA GLU A 223 -4.56 -3.29 -8.03
C GLU A 223 -4.41 -3.21 -6.49
N THR A 224 -3.48 -2.41 -5.96
CA THR A 224 -3.34 -2.17 -4.50
C THR A 224 -4.12 -0.96 -3.98
N LEU A 225 -4.71 -0.15 -4.87
CA LEU A 225 -5.52 1.02 -4.53
C LEU A 225 -7.01 0.65 -4.54
N GLU A 226 -7.70 0.93 -3.43
CA GLU A 226 -9.16 0.87 -3.34
C GLU A 226 -9.80 2.20 -3.71
N ARG A 227 -9.41 3.26 -2.99
CA ARG A 227 -9.92 4.63 -3.14
C ARG A 227 -8.83 5.64 -2.81
N MET A 228 -8.86 6.78 -3.47
CA MET A 228 -7.96 7.91 -3.24
C MET A 228 -8.78 9.20 -3.17
N PHE A 229 -8.76 9.87 -2.03
CA PHE A 229 -9.37 11.18 -1.83
C PHE A 229 -8.31 12.26 -2.03
N MET A 230 -8.41 13.04 -3.10
CA MET A 230 -7.56 14.17 -3.38
C MET A 230 -8.17 15.43 -2.76
N VAL A 231 -7.43 16.06 -1.86
CA VAL A 231 -7.88 17.24 -1.10
C VAL A 231 -6.94 18.41 -1.33
N GLY A 232 -7.44 19.63 -1.12
CA GLY A 232 -6.63 20.84 -1.24
C GLY A 232 -6.10 21.09 -2.65
N THR A 233 -6.81 20.63 -3.67
CA THR A 233 -6.35 20.72 -5.06
C THR A 233 -6.21 22.18 -5.50
N PRO A 234 -5.01 22.62 -5.96
CA PRO A 234 -4.81 24.00 -6.41
C PRO A 234 -5.68 24.35 -7.62
N SER A 235 -5.87 25.65 -7.90
CA SER A 235 -6.68 26.12 -9.05
C SER A 235 -6.18 25.63 -10.42
N PHE A 236 -4.89 25.26 -10.53
CA PHE A 236 -4.31 24.68 -11.75
C PHE A 236 -4.50 23.16 -11.85
N PHE A 237 -5.05 22.50 -10.83
CA PHE A 237 -5.17 21.05 -10.78
C PHE A 237 -6.03 20.44 -11.91
N PRO A 238 -7.12 21.07 -12.40
CA PRO A 238 -7.85 20.55 -13.55
C PRO A 238 -6.97 20.31 -14.79
N THR A 239 -5.96 21.17 -15.01
CA THR A 239 -4.96 20.96 -16.06
C THR A 239 -4.16 19.70 -15.79
N VAL A 240 -3.59 19.57 -14.60
CA VAL A 240 -2.82 18.40 -14.15
C VAL A 240 -3.63 17.10 -14.27
N TRP A 241 -4.90 17.12 -13.85
CA TRP A 241 -5.80 15.98 -13.92
C TRP A 241 -6.02 15.47 -15.35
N GLY A 242 -6.11 16.38 -16.33
CA GLY A 242 -6.19 16.03 -17.74
C GLY A 242 -5.00 15.17 -18.22
N TRP A 243 -3.80 15.39 -17.67
CA TRP A 243 -2.62 14.59 -17.96
C TRP A 243 -2.61 13.27 -17.19
N ILE A 244 -2.97 13.30 -15.90
CA ILE A 244 -3.02 12.11 -15.04
C ILE A 244 -3.96 11.05 -15.64
N LYS A 245 -5.12 11.46 -16.17
CA LYS A 245 -6.06 10.55 -16.85
C LYS A 245 -5.51 9.85 -18.11
N ARG A 246 -4.42 10.35 -18.71
CA ARG A 246 -3.77 9.70 -19.86
C ARG A 246 -2.73 8.67 -19.42
N TRP A 247 -2.29 8.73 -18.18
CA TRP A 247 -1.24 7.87 -17.64
C TRP A 247 -1.81 6.70 -16.86
N PHE A 248 -2.87 6.93 -16.08
CA PHE A 248 -3.57 5.85 -15.38
C PHE A 248 -4.64 5.22 -16.27
N ASP A 249 -4.84 3.91 -16.08
CA ASP A 249 -5.95 3.21 -16.72
C ASP A 249 -7.31 3.68 -16.13
N PRO A 250 -8.43 3.47 -16.85
CA PRO A 250 -9.75 3.93 -16.41
C PRO A 250 -10.17 3.40 -15.02
N VAL A 251 -9.79 2.17 -14.66
CA VAL A 251 -10.12 1.56 -13.36
C VAL A 251 -9.40 2.26 -12.23
N THR A 252 -8.14 2.65 -12.43
CA THR A 252 -7.42 3.45 -11.44
C THR A 252 -8.03 4.86 -11.33
N THR A 253 -8.37 5.51 -12.44
CA THR A 253 -8.96 6.86 -12.41
C THR A 253 -10.34 6.91 -11.76
N SER A 254 -11.15 5.85 -11.86
CA SER A 254 -12.49 5.81 -11.24
C SER A 254 -12.45 5.69 -9.71
N LYS A 255 -11.29 5.34 -9.14
CA LYS A 255 -11.05 5.26 -7.70
C LYS A 255 -10.58 6.58 -7.08
N ILE A 256 -10.35 7.60 -7.91
CA ILE A 256 -9.82 8.90 -7.48
C ILE A 256 -10.96 9.91 -7.36
N PHE A 257 -11.14 10.46 -6.17
CA PHE A 257 -12.17 11.43 -5.82
C PHE A 257 -11.50 12.76 -5.53
N ILE A 258 -11.75 13.77 -6.37
CA ILE A 258 -11.25 15.13 -6.17
C ILE A 258 -12.30 15.89 -5.37
N LEU A 259 -11.95 16.32 -4.16
CA LEU A 259 -12.90 16.93 -3.22
C LEU A 259 -12.62 18.43 -3.06
N SER A 260 -13.68 19.24 -3.07
CA SER A 260 -13.63 20.62 -2.58
C SER A 260 -13.44 20.64 -1.05
N ALA A 261 -13.06 21.80 -0.51
CA ALA A 261 -12.80 21.93 0.93
C ALA A 261 -14.02 21.57 1.81
N ASP A 262 -15.21 21.93 1.37
CA ASP A 262 -16.48 21.62 2.04
C ASP A 262 -16.92 20.15 1.89
N GLU A 263 -16.45 19.46 0.83
CA GLU A 263 -16.72 18.04 0.59
C GLU A 263 -15.80 17.10 1.39
N VAL A 264 -14.60 17.55 1.79
CA VAL A 264 -13.59 16.68 2.44
C VAL A 264 -14.17 15.91 3.63
N LYS A 265 -14.61 16.62 4.67
CA LYS A 265 -15.12 15.98 5.88
C LYS A 265 -16.35 15.08 5.64
N PRO A 266 -17.44 15.55 5.00
CA PRO A 266 -18.63 14.72 4.82
C PRO A 266 -18.35 13.48 3.96
N THR A 267 -17.50 13.57 2.93
CA THR A 267 -17.15 12.41 2.11
C THR A 267 -16.25 11.42 2.85
N LEU A 268 -15.22 11.90 3.57
CA LEU A 268 -14.37 10.99 4.34
C LEU A 268 -15.15 10.22 5.42
N LEU A 269 -16.11 10.87 6.09
CA LEU A 269 -16.95 10.22 7.10
C LEU A 269 -17.89 9.13 6.55
N GLN A 270 -18.14 9.10 5.23
CA GLN A 270 -18.88 8.00 4.60
C GLN A 270 -18.05 6.72 4.49
N HIS A 271 -16.72 6.83 4.58
CA HIS A 271 -15.79 5.73 4.32
C HIS A 271 -14.86 5.42 5.48
N ILE A 272 -14.65 6.34 6.40
CA ILE A 272 -13.66 6.24 7.48
C ILE A 272 -14.30 6.75 8.77
N ARG A 273 -14.08 6.06 9.91
CA ARG A 273 -14.57 6.54 11.22
C ARG A 273 -13.92 7.87 11.57
N SER A 274 -14.65 8.73 12.29
CA SER A 274 -14.14 10.06 12.67
C SER A 274 -12.81 9.98 13.43
N GLU A 275 -12.67 9.01 14.33
CA GLU A 275 -11.47 8.74 15.13
C GLU A 275 -10.29 8.16 14.35
N ASP A 276 -10.51 7.72 13.11
CA ASP A 276 -9.48 7.22 12.20
C ASP A 276 -8.99 8.29 11.21
N ILE A 277 -9.73 9.40 11.05
CA ILE A 277 -9.38 10.51 10.15
C ILE A 277 -8.51 11.53 10.90
N PRO A 278 -7.32 11.92 10.37
CA PRO A 278 -6.51 12.99 10.95
C PRO A 278 -7.31 14.28 11.19
N LYS A 279 -7.06 14.98 12.31
CA LYS A 279 -7.73 16.26 12.65
C LYS A 279 -7.71 17.28 11.51
N LYS A 280 -6.61 17.34 10.75
CA LYS A 280 -6.44 18.20 9.57
C LYS A 280 -7.53 18.01 8.51
N TYR A 281 -8.09 16.81 8.39
CA TYR A 281 -9.11 16.45 7.40
C TYR A 281 -10.53 16.34 8.00
N GLY A 282 -10.72 16.87 9.22
CA GLY A 282 -12.04 16.99 9.85
C GLY A 282 -12.45 15.84 10.77
N GLY A 283 -11.55 14.89 11.04
CA GLY A 283 -11.72 13.84 12.06
C GLY A 283 -11.19 14.22 13.43
N THR A 284 -10.92 13.20 14.26
CA THR A 284 -10.43 13.36 15.64
C THR A 284 -9.10 12.66 15.90
N LEU A 285 -8.51 11.95 14.91
CA LEU A 285 -7.20 11.33 15.05
C LEU A 285 -6.13 12.40 15.24
N ASP A 286 -5.45 12.33 16.37
CA ASP A 286 -4.28 13.13 16.67
C ASP A 286 -3.03 12.50 16.03
N TRP A 287 -2.82 12.81 14.75
CA TRP A 287 -1.74 12.35 13.89
C TRP A 287 -1.46 13.41 12.82
N ALA A 288 -0.19 13.73 12.59
CA ALA A 288 0.30 14.61 11.55
C ALA A 288 1.20 13.86 10.56
N PHE A 289 1.31 14.36 9.33
CA PHE A 289 2.16 13.72 8.33
C PHE A 289 3.63 13.73 8.76
N GLY A 290 4.27 12.55 8.69
CA GLY A 290 5.62 12.31 9.21
C GLY A 290 5.63 11.63 10.57
N ASP A 291 4.52 11.65 11.32
CA ASP A 291 4.39 10.89 12.55
C ASP A 291 4.50 9.39 12.29
N SER A 292 4.79 8.64 13.35
CA SER A 292 4.72 7.18 13.28
C SER A 292 3.26 6.70 13.17
N PRO A 293 3.01 5.49 12.63
CA PRO A 293 1.67 4.93 12.61
C PRO A 293 1.07 4.85 14.02
N LYS A 294 -0.12 5.41 14.22
CA LYS A 294 -0.85 5.41 15.49
C LYS A 294 -1.91 4.30 15.47
N VAL A 295 -1.49 3.10 15.80
CA VAL A 295 -2.35 1.90 15.81
C VAL A 295 -3.42 1.98 16.91
N ASP A 296 -4.61 1.41 16.65
CA ASP A 296 -5.70 1.34 17.63
C ASP A 296 -5.58 0.11 18.53
N GLU A 297 -6.42 0.05 19.58
CA GLU A 297 -6.42 -1.07 20.53
C GLU A 297 -6.69 -2.43 19.87
N GLU A 298 -7.46 -2.45 18.78
CA GLU A 298 -7.79 -3.68 18.05
C GLU A 298 -6.53 -4.28 17.42
N ILE A 299 -5.66 -3.45 16.83
CA ILE A 299 -4.34 -3.86 16.34
C ILE A 299 -3.45 -4.32 17.49
N VAL A 300 -3.37 -3.55 18.57
CA VAL A 300 -2.49 -3.86 19.72
C VAL A 300 -2.85 -5.21 20.33
N LYS A 301 -4.15 -5.53 20.44
CA LYS A 301 -4.63 -6.83 20.93
C LYS A 301 -4.32 -7.98 19.94
N THR A 302 -4.32 -7.69 18.64
CA THR A 302 -4.03 -8.66 17.58
C THR A 302 -2.56 -9.04 17.54
N ALA A 303 -1.68 -8.03 17.58
CA ALA A 303 -0.23 -8.16 17.48
C ALA A 303 0.42 -7.67 18.79
N LYS A 304 0.53 -8.58 19.77
CA LYS A 304 1.06 -8.29 21.10
C LYS A 304 2.51 -7.86 20.98
N GLY A 305 2.82 -6.65 21.47
CA GLY A 305 4.14 -6.03 21.36
C GLY A 305 4.11 -4.73 20.57
N LEU A 306 3.09 -4.53 19.72
CA LEU A 306 2.84 -3.22 19.13
C LEU A 306 2.25 -2.26 20.18
N SER A 307 2.76 -1.04 20.23
CA SER A 307 2.16 0.03 21.03
C SER A 307 2.28 1.37 20.30
N ALA A 308 1.40 2.31 20.64
CA ALA A 308 1.51 3.69 20.17
C ALA A 308 2.75 4.40 20.75
N GLU A 309 3.26 3.93 21.89
CA GLU A 309 4.42 4.50 22.60
C GLU A 309 5.76 4.02 22.01
N ASN A 310 5.79 2.87 21.36
CA ASN A 310 6.98 2.31 20.71
C ASN A 310 6.67 1.90 19.27
N PRO A 311 6.56 2.87 18.34
CA PRO A 311 6.21 2.59 16.97
C PRO A 311 7.29 1.77 16.27
N LEU A 312 6.86 0.84 15.42
CA LEU A 312 7.78 0.10 14.56
C LEU A 312 8.52 1.06 13.63
N ARG A 313 9.84 0.92 13.60
CA ARG A 313 10.73 1.66 12.70
C ARG A 313 11.36 0.74 11.67
N GLY A 314 11.54 1.26 10.47
CA GLY A 314 12.23 0.58 9.38
C GLY A 314 11.45 -0.59 8.77
N PRO A 315 12.14 -1.42 7.98
CA PRO A 315 11.60 -2.66 7.44
C PRO A 315 11.09 -3.61 8.53
N VAL A 316 9.91 -4.19 8.31
CA VAL A 316 9.27 -5.19 9.18
C VAL A 316 8.47 -6.17 8.32
N ARG A 317 8.42 -7.44 8.71
CA ARG A 317 7.66 -8.47 7.98
C ARG A 317 7.08 -9.52 8.90
N TRP A 318 6.04 -10.19 8.42
CA TRP A 318 5.49 -11.36 9.09
C TRP A 318 6.32 -12.59 8.77
N VAL A 319 6.63 -13.38 9.80
CA VAL A 319 7.34 -14.65 9.69
C VAL A 319 6.45 -15.73 10.30
N LYS A 320 5.92 -16.59 9.42
CA LYS A 320 5.16 -17.78 9.83
C LYS A 320 6.05 -18.73 10.61
N GLN A 321 5.49 -19.27 11.68
CA GLN A 321 6.13 -20.26 12.54
C GLN A 321 5.63 -21.67 12.17
N ALA A 322 6.38 -22.69 12.59
CA ALA A 322 6.01 -24.09 12.31
C ALA A 322 4.71 -24.52 13.00
N ASP A 323 4.33 -23.86 14.10
CA ASP A 323 3.10 -24.09 14.85
C ASP A 323 1.86 -23.40 14.27
N GLY A 324 1.99 -22.72 13.12
CA GLY A 324 0.92 -21.98 12.46
C GLY A 324 0.68 -20.57 13.00
N THR A 325 1.42 -20.13 14.03
CA THR A 325 1.42 -18.73 14.47
C THR A 325 2.30 -17.87 13.55
N ALA A 326 2.27 -16.55 13.73
CA ALA A 326 3.22 -15.68 13.07
C ALA A 326 3.76 -14.60 14.00
N LYS A 327 5.01 -14.23 13.74
CA LYS A 327 5.73 -13.16 14.44
C LYS A 327 5.96 -12.00 13.50
N VAL A 328 5.84 -10.79 14.00
CA VAL A 328 6.33 -9.60 13.30
C VAL A 328 7.80 -9.43 13.67
N VAL A 329 8.66 -9.42 12.66
CA VAL A 329 10.09 -9.35 12.86
C VAL A 329 10.64 -8.11 12.18
N ALA A 330 11.39 -7.33 12.95
CA ALA A 330 12.16 -6.21 12.47
C ALA A 330 13.29 -6.66 11.56
N ARG A 331 13.52 -5.88 10.52
CA ARG A 331 14.53 -6.04 9.48
C ARG A 331 15.27 -4.72 9.26
N GLY A 332 16.22 -4.74 8.34
CA GLY A 332 17.05 -3.59 8.01
C GLY A 332 18.32 -3.52 8.85
N VAL A 333 19.11 -2.49 8.60
CA VAL A 333 20.36 -2.21 9.31
C VAL A 333 20.18 -0.96 10.17
N ALA A 334 20.49 -1.08 11.47
CA ALA A 334 20.54 0.03 12.41
C ALA A 334 21.92 0.08 13.05
N ASP A 335 22.55 1.26 13.04
CA ASP A 335 23.88 1.48 13.62
C ASP A 335 24.94 0.47 13.11
N GLY A 336 24.86 0.11 11.82
CA GLY A 336 25.76 -0.84 11.17
C GLY A 336 25.51 -2.30 11.51
N LYS A 337 24.43 -2.64 12.25
CA LYS A 337 24.06 -4.01 12.61
C LYS A 337 22.74 -4.41 11.96
N GLU A 338 22.70 -5.62 11.40
CA GLU A 338 21.46 -6.22 10.89
C GLU A 338 20.48 -6.48 12.03
N ARG A 339 19.20 -6.15 11.79
CA ARG A 339 18.10 -6.42 12.69
C ARG A 339 17.41 -7.72 12.31
N ASN A 340 17.20 -8.57 13.31
CA ASN A 340 16.37 -9.77 13.21
C ASN A 340 15.66 -10.01 14.55
N GLU A 341 14.86 -9.02 14.96
CA GLU A 341 14.28 -8.95 16.30
C GLU A 341 12.76 -9.13 16.22
N VAL A 342 12.21 -10.03 17.03
CA VAL A 342 10.76 -10.16 17.16
C VAL A 342 10.23 -8.93 17.88
N VAL A 343 9.35 -8.19 17.22
CA VAL A 343 8.76 -6.94 17.73
C VAL A 343 7.29 -7.08 18.07
N ALA A 344 6.61 -8.10 17.54
CA ALA A 344 5.27 -8.48 17.98
C ALA A 344 4.97 -9.95 17.70
N GLU A 345 4.05 -10.52 18.47
CA GLU A 345 3.53 -11.88 18.27
C GLU A 345 2.02 -11.83 18.03
N CYS A 346 1.55 -12.61 17.06
CA CYS A 346 0.16 -12.60 16.64
C CYS A 346 -0.50 -13.93 16.96
N SER A 347 -1.63 -13.86 17.67
CA SER A 347 -2.30 -15.03 18.22
C SER A 347 -3.01 -15.88 17.15
N HIS A 348 -3.33 -15.30 15.98
CA HIS A 348 -4.04 -15.95 14.87
C HIS A 348 -3.60 -15.30 13.55
N THR A 349 -3.37 -16.10 12.51
CA THR A 349 -3.12 -15.65 11.12
C THR A 349 -4.07 -16.29 10.14
#